data_AF-A0A6N0NWF7-F1
#
_entry.id   AF-A0A6N0NWF7-F1
#
_cell.length_a   1.000
_cell.length_b   1.000
_cell.length_c   1.000
_cell.angle_alpha   90.00
_cell.angle_beta   90.00
_cell.angle_gamma   90.00
#
_symmetry.space_group_name_H-M   'P 1'
#
loop_
_entity.id
_entity.type
_entity.pdbx_description
1 polymer ?
#
loop_
_entity_poly.entity_id
_entity_poly.type
_entity_poly.pdbx_seq_one_letter_code
_entity_poly.pdbx_strand_id
1 'polypeptide(L)'
;MIGGLKDRLTEATLKFDRAKVILKVALDIVDERGRSEVGDFDYRTLVARLYELGHSFEPKMILRALERDYGIIETSYKSSNQHWWRFIDVDEVRDFLGQEEEDPDVMLIKAQAASLSLDELERKLITLQQRGMRSDMDKAIFRKIAFEDLPLLVEIYKKSIQYEETKNISMKVKKILTLASKLTRINNAKNNNKGLPEKEREGENNDVNSLRLLDG
;
A
#
# COMPACT_ATOMS: atom_id res chain seq x y z
N MET A 1 -4.23 38.12 -24.89
CA MET A 1 -3.70 37.97 -23.52
C MET A 1 -3.92 36.52 -23.14
N ILE A 2 -2.84 35.77 -23.01
CA ILE A 2 -2.90 34.38 -22.58
C ILE A 2 -3.26 34.43 -21.08
N GLY A 3 -4.37 33.78 -20.71
CA GLY A 3 -4.87 33.73 -19.33
C GLY A 3 -3.87 33.08 -18.36
N GLY A 4 -4.24 33.02 -17.08
CA GLY A 4 -3.45 32.34 -16.06
C GLY A 4 -3.18 30.88 -16.42
N LEU A 5 -2.23 30.20 -15.76
CA LEU A 5 -1.99 28.78 -16.01
C LEU A 5 -3.26 27.93 -15.79
N LYS A 6 -4.10 28.29 -14.81
CA LYS A 6 -5.43 27.71 -14.63
C LYS A 6 -6.35 27.81 -15.86
N ASP A 7 -6.37 28.95 -16.56
CA ASP A 7 -7.18 29.12 -17.77
C ASP A 7 -6.66 28.21 -18.90
N ARG A 8 -5.33 28.12 -19.02
CA ARG A 8 -4.65 27.26 -20.00
C ARG A 8 -4.90 25.77 -19.70
N LEU A 9 -4.89 25.39 -18.44
CA LEU A 9 -5.26 24.04 -17.98
C LEU A 9 -6.72 23.71 -18.31
N THR A 10 -7.62 24.65 -18.08
CA THR A 10 -9.04 24.51 -18.41
C THR A 10 -9.23 24.31 -19.91
N GLU A 11 -8.62 25.16 -20.74
CA GLU A 11 -8.71 25.06 -22.21
C GLU A 11 -8.10 23.75 -22.73
N ALA A 12 -6.92 23.36 -22.21
CA ALA A 12 -6.25 22.14 -22.61
C ALA A 12 -7.07 20.88 -22.28
N THR A 13 -7.67 20.82 -21.08
CA THR A 13 -8.47 19.67 -20.65
C THR A 13 -9.85 19.61 -21.28
N LEU A 14 -10.41 20.74 -21.71
CA LEU A 14 -11.65 20.78 -22.51
C LEU A 14 -11.40 20.37 -23.97
N LYS A 15 -10.25 20.76 -24.56
CA LYS A 15 -9.94 20.43 -25.95
C LYS A 15 -9.45 18.99 -26.12
N PHE A 16 -8.77 18.47 -25.12
CA PHE A 16 -8.21 17.13 -25.13
C PHE A 16 -8.73 16.34 -23.93
N ASP A 17 -9.75 15.50 -24.14
CA ASP A 17 -10.36 14.66 -23.09
C ASP A 17 -9.31 13.86 -22.29
N ARG A 18 -8.21 13.48 -22.95
CA ARG A 18 -7.12 12.68 -22.39
C ARG A 18 -6.01 13.51 -21.74
N ALA A 19 -6.00 14.83 -21.89
CA ALA A 19 -4.98 15.69 -21.27
C ALA A 19 -5.04 15.60 -19.75
N LYS A 20 -6.26 15.51 -19.18
CA LYS A 20 -6.44 15.36 -17.73
C LYS A 20 -5.78 14.09 -17.20
N VAL A 21 -6.00 12.97 -17.88
CA VAL A 21 -5.38 11.67 -17.54
C VAL A 21 -3.86 11.76 -17.62
N ILE A 22 -3.31 12.35 -18.69
CA ILE A 22 -1.87 12.54 -18.85
C ILE A 22 -1.29 13.37 -17.70
N LEU A 23 -1.93 14.49 -17.37
CA LEU A 23 -1.46 15.38 -16.30
C LEU A 23 -1.54 14.69 -14.92
N LYS A 24 -2.59 13.91 -14.65
CA LYS A 24 -2.71 13.10 -13.42
C LYS A 24 -1.57 12.09 -13.29
N VAL A 25 -1.34 11.28 -14.33
CA VAL A 25 -0.27 10.28 -14.31
C VAL A 25 1.11 10.93 -14.22
N ALA A 26 1.30 12.08 -14.88
CA ALA A 26 2.54 12.84 -14.77
C ALA A 26 2.75 13.40 -13.34
N LEU A 27 1.71 13.87 -12.66
CA LEU A 27 1.78 14.26 -11.25
C LEU A 27 2.11 13.06 -10.35
N ASP A 28 1.46 11.90 -10.54
CA ASP A 28 1.74 10.70 -9.75
C ASP A 28 3.22 10.30 -9.84
N ILE A 29 3.82 10.41 -11.04
CA ILE A 29 5.26 10.16 -11.24
C ILE A 29 6.10 11.13 -10.40
N VAL A 30 5.74 12.42 -10.35
CA VAL A 30 6.43 13.43 -9.55
C VAL A 30 6.28 13.16 -8.06
N ASP A 31 5.08 12.84 -7.61
CA ASP A 31 4.78 12.62 -6.19
C ASP A 31 5.48 11.35 -5.65
N GLU A 32 5.63 10.30 -6.47
CA GLU A 32 6.36 9.08 -6.10
C GLU A 32 7.89 9.27 -6.07
N ARG A 33 8.45 9.97 -7.06
CA ARG A 33 9.90 10.09 -7.23
C ARG A 33 10.50 11.31 -6.55
N GLY A 34 9.67 12.32 -6.26
CA GLY A 34 10.12 13.68 -6.02
C GLY A 34 10.61 14.35 -7.30
N ARG A 35 10.80 15.68 -7.24
CA ARG A 35 11.34 16.45 -8.36
C ARG A 35 12.80 16.06 -8.59
N SER A 36 13.13 15.63 -9.81
CA SER A 36 14.50 15.29 -10.19
C SER A 36 15.20 16.45 -10.90
N GLU A 37 16.54 16.43 -10.91
CA GLU A 37 17.34 17.43 -11.63
C GLU A 37 17.05 17.44 -13.13
N VAL A 38 16.79 16.26 -13.72
CA VAL A 38 16.58 16.11 -15.18
C VAL A 38 15.17 16.46 -15.63
N GLY A 39 14.19 16.46 -14.72
CA GLY A 39 12.80 16.76 -15.02
C GLY A 39 11.82 16.19 -14.00
N ASP A 40 10.55 16.55 -14.16
CA ASP A 40 9.44 16.05 -13.36
C ASP A 40 8.99 14.66 -13.84
N PHE A 41 8.92 14.43 -15.16
CA PHE A 41 8.57 13.11 -15.72
C PHE A 41 9.18 12.86 -17.10
N ASP A 42 9.30 11.58 -17.50
CA ASP A 42 9.81 11.15 -18.80
C ASP A 42 8.78 10.37 -19.63
N TYR A 43 8.94 10.38 -20.95
CA TYR A 43 7.97 9.78 -21.89
C TYR A 43 7.76 8.28 -21.63
N ARG A 44 8.83 7.54 -21.37
CA ARG A 44 8.78 6.08 -21.25
C ARG A 44 8.03 5.68 -19.97
N THR A 45 8.32 6.35 -18.86
CA THR A 45 7.63 6.12 -17.59
C THR A 45 6.15 6.51 -17.68
N LEU A 46 5.84 7.67 -18.28
CA LEU A 46 4.47 8.10 -18.50
C LEU A 46 3.67 7.08 -19.32
N VAL A 47 4.21 6.62 -20.44
CA VAL A 47 3.54 5.62 -21.30
C VAL A 47 3.36 4.29 -20.57
N ALA A 48 4.37 3.81 -19.83
CA ALA A 48 4.25 2.58 -19.05
C ALA A 48 3.12 2.68 -18.02
N ARG A 49 3.05 3.79 -17.28
CA ARG A 49 1.99 4.04 -16.30
C ARG A 49 0.60 4.15 -16.92
N LEU A 50 0.48 4.82 -18.07
CA LEU A 50 -0.78 4.86 -18.83
C LEU A 50 -1.25 3.45 -19.20
N TYR A 51 -0.35 2.58 -19.67
CA TYR A 51 -0.68 1.19 -19.99
C TYR A 51 -1.07 0.37 -18.74
N GLU A 52 -0.38 0.55 -17.60
CA GLU A 52 -0.73 -0.10 -16.34
C GLU A 52 -2.16 0.25 -15.88
N LEU A 53 -2.60 1.48 -16.17
CA LEU A 53 -3.95 1.98 -15.88
C LEU A 53 -4.98 1.63 -16.96
N GLY A 54 -4.60 0.86 -17.98
CA GLY A 54 -5.50 0.43 -19.06
C GLY A 54 -5.73 1.46 -20.17
N HIS A 55 -4.95 2.55 -20.19
CA HIS A 55 -5.02 3.56 -21.24
C HIS A 55 -4.08 3.20 -22.40
N SER A 56 -4.65 2.95 -23.58
CA SER A 56 -3.91 2.51 -24.78
C SER A 56 -3.61 3.62 -25.80
N PHE A 57 -3.76 4.89 -25.41
CA PHE A 57 -3.59 6.02 -26.34
C PHE A 57 -2.17 6.57 -26.37
N GLU A 58 -1.79 7.16 -27.50
CA GLU A 58 -0.48 7.80 -27.65
C GLU A 58 -0.49 9.25 -27.10
N PRO A 59 0.31 9.57 -26.06
CA PRO A 59 0.27 10.88 -25.42
C PRO A 59 1.06 11.96 -26.18
N LYS A 60 1.85 11.59 -27.19
CA LYS A 60 2.82 12.46 -27.87
C LYS A 60 2.23 13.76 -28.42
N MET A 61 1.07 13.69 -29.08
CA MET A 61 0.42 14.88 -29.65
C MET A 61 -0.13 15.80 -28.56
N ILE A 62 -0.61 15.23 -27.45
CA ILE A 62 -1.15 15.99 -26.33
C ILE A 62 0.00 16.65 -25.56
N LEU A 63 1.09 15.94 -25.28
CA LEU A 63 2.30 16.51 -24.66
C LEU A 63 2.85 17.69 -25.48
N ARG A 64 2.90 17.55 -26.81
CA ARG A 64 3.30 18.65 -27.70
C ARG A 64 2.40 19.87 -27.57
N ALA A 65 1.08 19.67 -27.48
CA ALA A 65 0.12 20.76 -27.32
C ALA A 65 0.24 21.40 -25.92
N LEU A 66 0.33 20.59 -24.87
CA LEU A 66 0.54 21.03 -23.48
C LEU A 66 1.80 21.89 -23.34
N GLU A 67 2.85 21.56 -24.09
CA GLU A 67 4.08 22.34 -24.12
C GLU A 67 3.96 23.61 -24.97
N ARG A 68 3.63 23.48 -26.26
CA ARG A 68 3.73 24.60 -27.22
C ARG A 68 2.55 25.54 -27.21
N ASP A 69 1.36 24.98 -27.11
CA ASP A 69 0.12 25.74 -27.30
C ASP A 69 -0.37 26.28 -25.95
N TYR A 70 -0.19 25.52 -24.87
CA TYR A 70 -0.67 25.88 -23.53
C TYR A 70 0.44 26.23 -22.54
N GLY A 71 1.71 25.91 -22.80
CA GLY A 71 2.80 26.18 -21.86
C GLY A 71 2.51 25.71 -20.42
N ILE A 72 1.92 24.52 -20.27
CA ILE A 72 1.65 23.86 -18.99
C ILE A 72 2.89 23.09 -18.52
N ILE A 73 3.60 22.52 -19.50
CA ILE A 73 4.87 21.81 -19.31
C ILE A 73 5.94 22.42 -20.21
N GLU A 74 7.20 22.19 -19.88
CA GLU A 74 8.36 22.55 -20.69
C GLU A 74 9.33 21.39 -20.79
N THR A 75 10.01 21.25 -21.93
CA THR A 75 11.12 20.29 -22.06
C THR A 75 12.27 20.70 -21.15
N SER A 76 12.57 19.88 -20.15
CA SER A 76 13.71 20.09 -19.24
C SER A 76 15.00 19.44 -19.76
N TYR A 77 14.88 18.29 -20.42
CA TYR A 77 16.00 17.59 -21.04
C TYR A 77 15.55 16.76 -22.24
N LYS A 78 16.34 16.79 -23.32
CA LYS A 78 16.08 16.00 -24.51
C LYS A 78 17.36 15.46 -25.10
N SER A 79 17.40 14.14 -25.30
CA SER A 79 18.44 13.42 -26.04
C SER A 79 17.81 12.60 -27.17
N SER A 80 18.62 11.82 -27.88
CA SER A 80 18.14 10.90 -28.92
C SER A 80 17.15 9.86 -28.40
N ASN A 81 17.29 9.44 -27.13
CA ASN A 81 16.52 8.33 -26.54
C ASN A 81 15.70 8.73 -25.31
N GLN A 82 15.84 9.97 -24.82
CA GLN A 82 15.15 10.44 -23.62
C GLN A 82 14.53 11.80 -23.88
N HIS A 83 13.30 11.99 -23.39
CA HIS A 83 12.63 13.28 -23.37
C HIS A 83 11.97 13.42 -22.02
N TRP A 84 12.38 14.46 -21.29
CA TRP A 84 11.90 14.82 -19.97
C TRP A 84 11.19 16.17 -20.03
N TRP A 85 10.16 16.29 -19.21
CA TRP A 85 9.39 17.52 -19.04
C TRP A 85 9.38 17.95 -17.59
N ARG A 86 9.16 19.25 -17.39
CA ARG A 86 8.90 19.89 -16.12
C ARG A 86 7.57 20.64 -16.18
N PHE A 87 6.81 20.62 -15.09
CA PHE A 87 5.64 21.48 -14.96
C PHE A 87 6.08 22.92 -14.72
N ILE A 88 5.46 23.87 -15.42
CA ILE A 88 5.70 25.31 -15.18
C ILE A 88 5.37 25.67 -13.74
N ASP A 89 4.22 25.21 -13.26
CA ASP A 89 3.84 25.24 -11.85
C ASP A 89 3.16 23.91 -11.51
N VAL A 90 3.82 23.09 -10.71
CA VAL A 90 3.30 21.77 -10.33
C VAL A 90 2.17 21.88 -9.32
N ASP A 91 2.21 22.91 -8.46
CA ASP A 91 1.23 23.08 -7.39
C ASP A 91 -0.09 23.57 -7.98
N GLU A 92 -0.05 24.51 -8.94
CA GLU A 92 -1.26 24.96 -9.65
C GLU A 92 -1.88 23.84 -10.51
N VAL A 93 -1.06 22.99 -11.14
CA VAL A 93 -1.54 21.80 -11.87
C VAL A 93 -2.18 20.80 -10.91
N ARG A 94 -1.59 20.59 -9.73
CA ARG A 94 -2.14 19.73 -8.67
C ARG A 94 -3.47 20.26 -8.17
N ASP A 95 -3.55 21.55 -7.86
CA ASP A 95 -4.77 22.20 -7.39
C ASP A 95 -5.88 22.15 -8.44
N PHE A 96 -5.55 22.35 -9.72
CA PHE A 96 -6.51 22.24 -10.81
C PHE A 96 -7.04 20.82 -10.97
N LEU A 97 -6.18 19.80 -10.87
CA LEU A 97 -6.60 18.42 -10.96
C LEU A 97 -7.33 17.93 -9.70
N GLY A 98 -7.02 18.52 -8.53
CA GLY A 98 -7.70 18.29 -7.27
C GLY A 98 -9.04 19.04 -7.12
N GLN A 99 -9.39 19.92 -8.07
CA GLN A 99 -10.69 20.60 -8.13
C GLN A 99 -11.82 19.73 -8.70
N GLU A 100 -11.56 18.47 -9.08
CA GLU A 100 -12.65 17.50 -9.19
C GLU A 100 -13.23 17.27 -7.79
N GLU A 101 -14.57 17.29 -7.68
CA GLU A 101 -15.27 16.66 -6.55
C GLU A 101 -14.80 15.20 -6.50
N GLU A 102 -13.73 14.95 -5.75
CA GLU A 102 -13.36 13.59 -5.38
C GLU A 102 -14.58 13.00 -4.70
N ASP A 103 -14.98 11.82 -5.15
CA ASP A 103 -16.17 11.14 -4.64
C ASP A 103 -16.13 11.19 -3.09
N PRO A 104 -17.17 11.71 -2.42
CA PRO A 104 -17.19 11.82 -0.97
C PRO A 104 -16.85 10.51 -0.26
N ASP A 105 -17.17 9.37 -0.87
CA ASP A 105 -16.80 8.06 -0.34
C ASP A 105 -15.29 7.80 -0.46
N VAL A 106 -14.64 8.22 -1.56
CA VAL A 106 -13.18 8.15 -1.71
C VAL A 106 -12.50 9.05 -0.68
N MET A 107 -12.98 10.29 -0.50
CA MET A 107 -12.46 11.19 0.53
C MET A 107 -12.59 10.58 1.93
N LEU A 108 -13.75 10.00 2.24
CA LEU A 108 -14.01 9.35 3.52
C LEU A 108 -13.08 8.16 3.74
N ILE A 109 -12.88 7.30 2.73
CA ILE A 109 -11.98 6.15 2.80
C ILE A 109 -10.55 6.61 3.11
N LYS A 110 -10.07 7.66 2.41
CA LYS A 110 -8.74 8.23 2.65
C LYS A 110 -8.59 8.77 4.07
N ALA A 111 -9.58 9.52 4.56
CA ALA A 111 -9.58 10.05 5.91
C ALA A 111 -9.59 8.95 6.99
N GLN A 112 -10.45 7.94 6.81
CA GLN A 112 -10.53 6.78 7.71
C GLN A 112 -9.20 6.00 7.73
N ALA A 113 -8.62 5.72 6.56
CA ALA A 113 -7.34 5.03 6.44
C ALA A 113 -6.20 5.81 7.10
N ALA A 114 -6.14 7.13 6.91
CA ALA A 114 -5.15 7.99 7.56
C ALA A 114 -5.29 7.97 9.09
N SER A 115 -6.52 8.02 9.61
CA SER A 115 -6.78 8.01 11.06
C SER A 115 -6.31 6.73 11.76
N LEU A 116 -6.33 5.59 11.06
CA LEU A 116 -5.91 4.29 11.61
C LEU A 116 -4.41 4.05 11.58
N SER A 117 -3.60 5.01 11.08
CA SER A 117 -2.14 4.94 11.11
C SER A 117 -1.60 3.59 10.60
N LEU A 118 -2.02 3.19 9.39
CA LEU A 118 -1.79 1.84 8.83
C LEU A 118 -0.33 1.36 8.93
N ASP A 119 0.64 2.25 8.75
CA ASP A 119 2.08 1.95 8.87
C ASP A 119 2.51 1.54 10.27
N GLU A 120 1.95 2.16 11.31
CA GLU A 120 2.24 1.78 12.69
C GLU A 120 1.64 0.43 13.02
N LEU A 121 0.42 0.19 12.56
CA LEU A 121 -0.30 -1.04 12.82
C LEU A 121 0.38 -2.23 12.13
N GLU A 122 0.83 -2.04 10.88
CA GLU A 122 1.66 -3.01 10.17
C GLU A 122 2.96 -3.31 10.94
N ARG A 123 3.70 -2.28 11.37
CA ARG A 123 4.95 -2.44 12.13
C ARG A 123 4.74 -3.19 13.45
N LYS A 124 3.66 -2.89 14.18
CA LYS A 124 3.30 -3.60 15.42
C LYS A 124 3.06 -5.08 15.15
N LEU A 125 2.28 -5.43 14.12
CA LEU A 125 2.00 -6.82 13.75
C LEU A 125 3.24 -7.58 13.29
N ILE A 126 4.11 -6.95 12.48
CA ILE A 126 5.41 -7.56 12.09
C ILE A 126 6.26 -7.86 13.32
N THR A 127 6.35 -6.92 14.26
CA THR A 127 7.12 -7.07 15.50
C THR A 127 6.60 -8.23 16.34
N LEU A 128 5.27 -8.31 16.51
CA LEU A 128 4.61 -9.42 17.21
C LEU A 128 4.85 -10.76 16.51
N GLN A 129 4.91 -10.77 15.18
CA GLN A 129 5.14 -11.99 14.39
C GLN A 129 6.55 -12.52 14.57
N GLN A 130 7.55 -11.64 14.50
CA GLN A 130 8.96 -11.99 14.68
C GLN A 130 9.26 -12.49 16.09
N ARG A 131 8.72 -11.82 17.11
CA ARG A 131 8.95 -12.17 18.53
C ARG A 131 8.09 -13.36 18.99
N GLY A 132 6.92 -13.53 18.37
CA GLY A 132 6.03 -14.67 18.54
C GLY A 132 5.18 -14.63 19.82
N MET A 133 4.47 -13.52 20.05
CA MET A 133 3.46 -13.29 21.12
C MET A 133 3.69 -14.07 22.43
N ARG A 134 4.87 -13.90 23.03
CA ARG A 134 5.31 -14.74 24.16
C ARG A 134 4.82 -14.22 25.50
N SER A 135 4.66 -12.91 25.63
CA SER A 135 4.22 -12.26 26.87
C SER A 135 2.72 -12.03 26.91
N ASP A 136 2.15 -11.90 28.11
CA ASP A 136 0.74 -11.53 28.26
C ASP A 136 0.47 -10.10 27.78
N MET A 137 1.47 -9.22 27.84
CA MET A 137 1.42 -7.90 27.23
C MET A 137 1.28 -7.98 25.71
N ASP A 138 2.02 -8.86 25.02
CA ASP A 138 1.89 -9.07 23.58
C ASP A 138 0.47 -9.55 23.20
N LYS A 139 -0.08 -10.47 24.00
CA LYS A 139 -1.46 -10.97 23.81
C LYS A 139 -2.49 -9.88 24.04
N ALA A 140 -2.28 -9.01 25.04
CA ALA A 140 -3.17 -7.88 25.31
C ALA A 140 -3.13 -6.85 24.18
N ILE A 141 -1.94 -6.52 23.67
CA ILE A 141 -1.76 -5.64 22.50
C ILE A 141 -2.46 -6.24 21.27
N PHE A 142 -2.21 -7.52 20.97
CA PHE A 142 -2.84 -8.17 19.83
C PHE A 142 -4.36 -8.26 19.97
N ARG A 143 -4.87 -8.52 21.19
CA ARG A 143 -6.30 -8.50 21.48
C ARG A 143 -6.89 -7.12 21.19
N LYS A 144 -6.25 -6.05 21.66
CA LYS A 144 -6.67 -4.69 21.37
C LYS A 144 -6.78 -4.44 19.87
N ILE A 145 -5.72 -4.76 19.12
CA ILE A 145 -5.70 -4.62 17.66
C ILE A 145 -6.84 -5.43 17.02
N ALA A 146 -7.02 -6.68 17.45
CA ALA A 146 -8.01 -7.60 16.86
C ALA A 146 -9.47 -7.16 17.07
N PHE A 147 -9.78 -6.54 18.20
CA PHE A 147 -11.16 -6.16 18.54
C PHE A 147 -11.48 -4.68 18.27
N GLU A 148 -10.48 -3.80 18.23
CA GLU A 148 -10.68 -2.36 18.02
C GLU A 148 -10.30 -1.96 16.58
N ASP A 149 -9.13 -2.35 16.09
CA ASP A 149 -8.61 -1.83 14.82
C ASP A 149 -9.00 -2.69 13.61
N LEU A 150 -8.87 -4.02 13.70
CA LEU A 150 -9.13 -4.91 12.55
C LEU A 150 -10.56 -4.84 12.01
N PRO A 151 -11.63 -4.71 12.84
CA PRO A 151 -12.98 -4.55 12.32
C PRO A 151 -13.13 -3.30 11.43
N LEU A 152 -12.56 -2.17 11.86
CA LEU A 152 -12.56 -0.93 11.10
C LEU A 152 -11.80 -1.08 9.77
N LEU A 153 -10.68 -1.80 9.79
CA LEU A 153 -9.92 -2.13 8.59
C LEU A 153 -10.72 -2.99 7.60
N VAL A 154 -11.54 -3.93 8.08
CA VAL A 154 -12.42 -4.72 7.18
C VAL A 154 -13.46 -3.84 6.50
N GLU A 155 -14.03 -2.86 7.21
CA GLU A 155 -14.97 -1.91 6.62
C GLU A 155 -14.30 -1.04 5.55
N ILE A 156 -13.13 -0.47 5.86
CA ILE A 156 -12.34 0.33 4.90
C ILE A 156 -11.98 -0.53 3.69
N TYR A 157 -11.55 -1.77 3.88
CA TYR A 157 -11.20 -2.66 2.78
C TYR A 157 -12.38 -2.86 1.82
N LYS A 158 -13.57 -3.21 2.35
CA LYS A 158 -14.77 -3.45 1.55
C LYS A 158 -15.19 -2.24 0.72
N LYS A 159 -15.04 -1.04 1.26
CA LYS A 159 -15.30 0.22 0.54
C LYS A 159 -14.21 0.51 -0.49
N SER A 160 -12.95 0.37 -0.10
CA SER A 160 -11.78 0.70 -0.94
C SER A 160 -11.58 -0.18 -2.18
N ILE A 161 -12.18 -1.37 -2.24
CA ILE A 161 -12.10 -2.19 -3.46
C ILE A 161 -13.07 -1.73 -4.55
N GLN A 162 -13.99 -0.81 -4.23
CA GLN A 162 -15.00 -0.30 -5.17
C GLN A 162 -14.47 0.87 -6.01
N TYR A 163 -13.38 1.52 -5.58
CA TYR A 163 -12.82 2.71 -6.20
C TYR A 163 -11.33 2.49 -6.54
N GLU A 164 -10.95 2.69 -7.79
CA GLU A 164 -9.58 2.49 -8.28
C GLU A 164 -8.61 3.47 -7.57
N GLU A 165 -9.08 4.68 -7.27
CA GLU A 165 -8.37 5.75 -6.54
C GLU A 165 -7.90 5.31 -5.15
N THR A 166 -8.53 4.27 -4.59
CA THR A 166 -8.23 3.76 -3.24
C THR A 166 -7.50 2.41 -3.24
N LYS A 167 -7.02 1.97 -4.41
CA LYS A 167 -6.30 0.70 -4.58
C LYS A 167 -5.07 0.53 -3.67
N ASN A 168 -4.30 1.60 -3.49
CA ASN A 168 -3.14 1.55 -2.59
C ASN A 168 -3.56 1.29 -1.13
N ILE A 169 -4.68 1.88 -0.70
CA ILE A 169 -5.27 1.65 0.62
C ILE A 169 -5.74 0.20 0.73
N SER A 170 -6.50 -0.30 -0.26
CA SER A 170 -7.04 -1.66 -0.24
C SER A 170 -5.94 -2.72 -0.17
N MET A 171 -4.86 -2.55 -0.93
CA MET A 171 -3.68 -3.42 -0.90
C MET A 171 -3.00 -3.43 0.48
N LYS A 172 -2.81 -2.26 1.07
CA LYS A 172 -2.15 -2.12 2.38
C LYS A 172 -2.99 -2.74 3.50
N VAL A 173 -4.29 -2.46 3.51
CA VAL A 173 -5.22 -3.04 4.47
C VAL A 173 -5.26 -4.57 4.34
N LYS A 174 -5.32 -5.10 3.11
CA LYS A 174 -5.26 -6.55 2.87
C LYS A 174 -3.99 -7.19 3.42
N LYS A 175 -2.84 -6.53 3.25
CA LYS A 175 -1.55 -6.98 3.80
C LYS A 175 -1.60 -7.07 5.33
N ILE A 176 -2.12 -6.04 5.99
CA ILE A 176 -2.30 -5.99 7.45
C ILE A 176 -3.22 -7.12 7.95
N LEU A 177 -4.39 -7.29 7.34
CA LEU A 177 -5.32 -8.37 7.70
C LEU A 177 -4.68 -9.76 7.53
N THR A 178 -3.86 -9.93 6.49
CA THR A 178 -3.11 -11.16 6.25
C THR A 178 -2.05 -11.41 7.33
N LEU A 179 -1.33 -10.37 7.77
CA LEU A 179 -0.37 -10.47 8.88
C LEU A 179 -1.06 -10.89 10.19
N ALA A 180 -2.19 -10.27 10.51
CA ALA A 180 -2.97 -10.63 11.69
C ALA A 180 -3.46 -12.09 11.64
N SER A 181 -3.93 -12.56 10.48
CA SER A 181 -4.33 -13.96 10.28
C SER A 181 -3.17 -14.95 10.44
N LYS A 182 -1.95 -14.58 10.02
CA LYS A 182 -0.77 -15.43 10.23
C LYS A 182 -0.41 -15.54 11.72
N LEU A 183 -0.55 -14.45 12.48
CA LEU A 183 -0.27 -14.44 13.92
C LEU A 183 -1.14 -15.42 14.72
N THR A 184 -2.44 -15.50 14.40
CA THR A 184 -3.35 -16.43 15.08
C THR A 184 -2.97 -17.88 14.82
N ARG A 185 -2.62 -18.22 13.56
CA ARG A 185 -2.17 -19.57 13.19
C ARG A 185 -0.90 -20.00 13.92
N ILE A 186 0.10 -19.11 14.00
CA ILE A 186 1.37 -19.38 14.70
C ILE A 186 1.13 -19.61 16.19
N ASN A 187 0.24 -18.83 16.81
CA ASN A 187 -0.06 -18.95 18.24
C ASN A 187 -0.79 -20.26 18.56
N ASN A 188 -1.79 -20.62 17.74
CA ASN A 188 -2.55 -21.86 17.92
C ASN A 188 -1.68 -23.11 17.73
N ALA A 189 -0.76 -23.10 16.76
CA ALA A 189 0.18 -24.20 16.55
C ALA A 189 1.13 -24.42 17.74
N LYS A 190 1.58 -23.35 18.40
CA LYS A 190 2.44 -23.44 19.60
C LYS A 190 1.68 -23.91 20.85
N ASN A 191 0.42 -23.53 21.01
CA ASN A 191 -0.42 -23.98 22.12
C ASN A 191 -0.78 -25.47 22.02
N ASN A 192 -1.04 -25.98 20.81
CA ASN A 192 -1.36 -27.40 20.62
C ASN A 192 -0.16 -28.33 20.94
N ASN A 193 1.08 -27.87 20.79
CA ASN A 193 2.27 -28.64 21.14
C ASN A 193 2.60 -28.69 22.65
N LYS A 194 1.89 -27.93 23.51
CA LYS A 194 2.09 -27.95 24.98
C LYS A 194 1.18 -28.95 25.70
N GLY A 195 0.35 -29.72 24.98
CA GLY A 195 -0.75 -30.51 25.55
C GLY A 195 -0.56 -32.03 25.63
N LEU A 196 0.65 -32.57 25.45
CA LEU A 196 0.91 -33.99 25.70
C LEU A 196 1.64 -34.15 27.04
N PRO A 197 0.95 -34.54 28.13
CA PRO A 197 1.64 -35.04 29.31
C PRO A 197 2.25 -36.39 28.94
N GLU A 198 3.57 -36.51 29.07
CA GLU A 198 4.24 -37.81 29.15
C GLU A 198 3.62 -38.55 30.35
N LYS A 199 2.69 -39.46 30.07
CA LYS A 199 2.22 -40.40 31.09
C LYS A 199 3.41 -41.24 31.53
N GLU A 200 3.71 -41.12 32.80
CA GLU A 200 4.60 -41.97 33.59
C GLU A 200 4.44 -43.43 33.18
N ARG A 201 5.54 -44.05 32.76
CA ARG A 201 5.65 -45.50 32.75
C ARG A 201 5.92 -45.92 34.20
N GLU A 202 4.88 -46.34 34.90
CA GLU A 202 5.03 -47.15 36.11
C GLU A 202 5.89 -48.37 35.76
N GLY A 203 7.12 -48.38 36.27
CA GLY A 203 7.93 -49.59 36.30
C GLY A 203 7.37 -50.49 37.39
N GLU A 204 6.75 -51.60 36.99
CA GLU A 204 6.47 -52.71 37.90
C GLU A 204 7.80 -53.26 38.43
N ASN A 205 8.13 -52.88 39.66
CA ASN A 205 9.08 -53.58 40.50
C ASN A 205 8.50 -54.96 40.82
N ASN A 206 9.06 -56.02 40.23
CA ASN A 206 8.95 -57.38 40.75
C ASN A 206 10.31 -57.80 41.30
N ASP A 207 10.63 -57.33 42.51
CA ASP A 207 11.56 -58.01 43.39
C ASP A 207 10.82 -59.18 44.06
N VAL A 208 11.03 -60.40 43.56
CA VAL A 208 10.78 -61.60 44.35
C VAL A 208 12.12 -62.27 44.61
N ASN A 209 12.54 -62.11 45.86
CA ASN A 209 13.76 -62.59 46.46
C ASN A 209 13.57 -64.08 46.83
N SER A 210 14.39 -64.99 46.28
CA SER A 210 14.56 -66.31 46.90
C SER A 210 15.94 -66.92 46.62
N LEU A 211 16.80 -66.76 47.63
CA LEU A 211 17.79 -67.70 48.16
C LEU A 211 18.85 -68.29 47.21
N ARG A 212 20.07 -67.76 47.39
CA ARG A 212 21.32 -68.52 47.22
C ARG A 212 21.36 -69.71 48.18
N LEU A 213 21.65 -70.89 47.65
CA LEU A 213 22.42 -71.92 48.34
C LEU A 213 23.59 -72.30 47.43
N LEU A 214 24.79 -71.93 47.87
CA LEU A 214 26.04 -72.60 47.53
C LEU A 214 26.19 -73.75 48.51
N ASP A 215 26.56 -74.94 48.03
CA ASP A 215 27.57 -75.80 48.64
C ASP A 215 27.77 -77.08 47.81
N GLY A 216 29.04 -77.50 47.69
CA GLY A 216 29.46 -78.88 47.42
C GLY A 216 29.94 -79.19 46.01
#